data_AF-A0A8T7KG32-F1
#
_entry.id   AF-A0A8T7KG32-F1
#
_cell.length_a   1.000
_cell.length_b   1.000
_cell.length_c   1.000
_cell.angle_alpha   90.00
_cell.angle_beta   90.00
_cell.angle_gamma   90.00
#
_symmetry.space_group_name_H-M   'P 1'
#
loop_
_entity.id
_entity.type
_entity.pdbx_description
1 polymer ?
#
loop_
_entity_poly.entity_id
_entity_poly.type
_entity_poly.pdbx_seq_one_letter_code
_entity_poly.pdbx_strand_id
1 'polypeptide(L)'
;MADEHQTPGDAPAAPPARTRTPFKALLPHLLTAALAVALSLLVQALLWPRPPIPGPAPTAPLAAPSPSVTVIAPTPVASPAATALPNDSVLRLEILDLEAQDRQIWSALYLLRAASQIDDAVIALQGNDLAEADRTLLTAYRSLEQAYAYSAEREKGPIDTFRLQLSQIRDDLHVRPERIDRRLRQLRQLVLSLVEEGS
;
A
#
# COMPACT_ATOMS: atom_id res chain seq x y z
N MET A 1 63.68 -56.05 11.03
CA MET A 1 64.71 -55.03 10.79
C MET A 1 64.12 -54.05 9.81
N ALA A 2 63.90 -52.81 10.26
CA ALA A 2 63.65 -51.57 9.52
C ALA A 2 62.44 -51.52 8.56
N ASP A 3 61.78 -50.41 8.34
CA ASP A 3 61.36 -49.24 9.14
C ASP A 3 60.35 -48.52 8.22
N GLU A 4 59.49 -47.71 8.81
CA GLU A 4 58.38 -46.98 8.21
C GLU A 4 58.75 -46.18 6.94
N HIS A 5 57.80 -46.03 6.01
CA HIS A 5 57.47 -44.71 5.43
C HIS A 5 56.03 -44.72 4.87
N GLN A 6 55.10 -44.47 5.80
CA GLN A 6 53.72 -44.11 5.52
C GLN A 6 53.69 -42.64 5.11
N THR A 7 53.36 -42.36 3.85
CA THR A 7 53.16 -40.99 3.36
C THR A 7 51.71 -40.57 3.63
N PRO A 8 51.44 -39.57 4.48
CA PRO A 8 50.11 -39.02 4.64
C PRO A 8 49.94 -37.88 3.63
N GLY A 9 48.82 -37.83 2.91
CA GLY A 9 48.60 -36.71 1.98
C GLY A 9 47.37 -36.83 1.11
N ASP A 10 46.30 -37.44 1.61
CA ASP A 10 44.98 -37.33 1.00
C ASP A 10 44.29 -36.11 1.60
N ALA A 11 44.16 -35.02 0.82
CA ALA A 11 43.25 -33.92 1.09
C ALA A 11 42.98 -33.14 -0.21
N PRO A 12 41.74 -33.06 -0.70
CA PRO A 12 41.38 -32.12 -1.76
C PRO A 12 41.41 -30.69 -1.20
N ALA A 13 42.31 -29.86 -1.72
CA ALA A 13 42.39 -28.45 -1.36
C ALA A 13 41.12 -27.72 -1.82
N ALA A 14 40.34 -27.26 -0.84
CA ALA A 14 39.16 -26.42 -1.02
C ALA A 14 39.50 -25.08 -1.72
N PRO A 15 38.59 -24.52 -2.54
CA PRO A 15 38.81 -23.20 -3.14
C PRO A 15 38.74 -22.10 -2.06
N PRO A 16 39.51 -21.00 -2.17
CA PRO A 16 39.40 -19.87 -1.26
C PRO A 16 38.07 -19.16 -1.48
N ALA A 17 37.17 -19.24 -0.49
CA ALA A 17 35.96 -18.43 -0.41
C ALA A 17 36.36 -16.95 -0.28
N ARG A 18 36.39 -16.24 -1.42
CA ARG A 18 36.57 -14.79 -1.46
C ARG A 18 35.24 -14.13 -1.12
N THR A 19 34.99 -13.93 0.16
CA THR A 19 33.88 -13.10 0.66
C THR A 19 34.14 -11.63 0.27
N ARG A 20 33.70 -11.24 -0.93
CA ARG A 20 33.54 -9.84 -1.29
C ARG A 20 32.25 -9.36 -0.62
N THR A 21 32.40 -8.53 0.40
CA THR A 21 31.30 -7.82 1.05
C THR A 21 30.54 -6.96 0.02
N PRO A 22 29.23 -7.17 -0.20
CA PRO A 22 28.43 -6.34 -1.10
C PRO A 22 27.96 -5.05 -0.39
N PHE A 23 28.79 -4.46 0.48
CA PHE A 23 28.40 -3.27 1.25
C PHE A 23 28.33 -1.98 0.42
N LYS A 24 29.00 -1.95 -0.75
CA LYS A 24 28.99 -0.78 -1.64
C LYS A 24 27.78 -0.72 -2.58
N ALA A 25 27.04 -1.81 -2.76
CA ALA A 25 25.87 -1.86 -3.65
C ALA A 25 24.57 -1.34 -3.00
N LEU A 26 24.51 -1.31 -1.66
CA LEU A 26 23.37 -0.80 -0.89
C LEU A 26 23.46 0.72 -0.63
N LEU A 27 24.63 1.32 -0.82
CA LEU A 27 24.85 2.76 -0.65
C LEU A 27 23.87 3.65 -1.44
N PRO A 28 23.57 3.40 -2.73
CA PRO A 28 22.62 4.22 -3.46
C PRO A 28 21.17 4.05 -2.96
N HIS A 29 20.80 2.85 -2.48
CA HIS A 29 19.45 2.55 -1.99
C HIS A 29 19.17 3.21 -0.64
N LEU A 30 20.17 3.30 0.24
CA LEU A 30 20.05 4.03 1.51
C LEU A 30 19.91 5.54 1.27
N LEU A 31 20.58 6.07 0.24
CA LEU A 31 20.52 7.48 -0.11
C LEU A 31 19.15 7.85 -0.71
N THR A 32 18.61 7.02 -1.62
CA THR A 32 17.24 7.21 -2.12
C THR A 32 16.19 7.02 -1.04
N ALA A 33 16.35 6.05 -0.13
CA ALA A 33 15.45 5.88 1.00
C ALA A 33 15.46 7.11 1.93
N ALA A 34 16.64 7.64 2.27
CA ALA A 34 16.76 8.85 3.08
C ALA A 34 16.16 10.08 2.39
N LEU A 35 16.37 10.22 1.07
CA LEU A 35 15.79 11.31 0.29
C LEU A 35 14.27 11.21 0.24
N ALA A 36 13.71 10.01 0.05
CA ALA A 36 12.27 9.78 0.04
C ALA A 36 11.63 10.10 1.40
N VAL A 37 12.25 9.68 2.50
CA VAL A 37 11.80 10.01 3.86
C VAL A 37 11.86 11.52 4.11
N ALA A 38 12.94 12.19 3.69
CA ALA A 38 13.07 13.63 3.83
C ALA A 38 12.00 14.39 3.02
N LEU A 39 11.73 13.96 1.78
CA LEU A 39 10.70 14.56 0.94
C LEU A 39 9.30 14.32 1.54
N SER A 40 9.04 13.11 2.04
CA SER A 40 7.79 12.76 2.71
C SER A 40 7.57 13.61 3.96
N LEU A 41 8.60 13.81 4.78
CA LEU A 41 8.52 14.65 5.99
C LEU A 41 8.33 16.14 5.64
N LEU A 42 8.96 16.62 4.56
CA LEU A 42 8.80 17.99 4.07
C LEU A 42 7.35 18.25 3.62
N VAL A 43 6.78 17.33 2.84
CA VAL A 43 5.38 17.37 2.39
C VAL A 43 4.45 17.35 3.62
N GLN A 44 4.70 16.44 4.56
CA GLN A 44 3.89 16.33 5.77
C GLN A 44 3.94 17.60 6.64
N ALA A 45 5.11 18.24 6.77
CA ALA A 45 5.28 19.49 7.50
C ALA A 45 4.63 20.70 6.80
N LEU A 46 4.56 20.70 5.45
CA LEU A 46 3.96 21.79 4.69
C LEU A 46 2.43 21.71 4.63
N LEU A 47 1.88 20.48 4.58
CA LEU A 47 0.44 20.24 4.49
C LEU A 47 -0.26 20.13 5.84
N TRP A 48 0.45 19.78 6.93
CA TRP A 48 -0.11 19.73 8.28
C TRP A 48 0.63 20.68 9.24
N PRO A 49 0.09 21.87 9.53
CA PRO A 49 0.59 22.67 10.64
C PRO A 49 0.35 21.92 11.95
N ARG A 50 1.43 21.77 12.73
CA ARG A 50 1.45 21.08 14.02
C ARG A 50 0.44 21.75 14.98
N PRO A 51 -0.40 20.99 15.70
CA PRO A 51 -1.28 21.60 16.70
C PRO A 51 -0.45 22.29 17.79
N PRO A 52 -0.81 23.53 18.19
CA PRO A 52 -0.10 24.22 19.26
C PRO A 52 -0.24 23.43 20.56
N ILE A 53 0.88 23.23 21.25
CA ILE A 53 0.92 22.64 22.59
C ILE A 53 0.15 23.60 23.51
N PRO A 54 -0.91 23.16 24.23
CA PRO A 54 -1.60 24.02 25.17
C PRO A 54 -0.65 24.40 26.30
N GLY A 55 -0.24 25.67 26.34
CA GLY A 55 0.42 26.25 27.50
C GLY A 55 -0.54 26.30 28.69
N PRO A 56 -0.05 26.22 29.94
CA PRO A 56 -0.90 26.28 31.12
C PRO A 56 -1.62 27.63 31.19
N ALA A 57 -2.94 27.59 31.28
CA ALA A 57 -3.78 28.77 31.45
C ALA A 57 -3.47 29.47 32.78
N PRO A 58 -3.30 30.80 32.81
CA PRO A 58 -3.13 31.53 34.07
C PRO A 58 -4.43 31.51 34.88
N THR A 59 -4.34 31.05 36.12
CA THR A 59 -5.42 31.07 37.12
C THR A 59 -5.90 32.51 37.35
N ALA A 60 -7.16 32.80 37.03
CA ALA A 60 -7.79 34.09 37.34
C ALA A 60 -8.07 34.19 38.86
N PRO A 61 -7.77 35.33 39.52
CA PRO A 61 -8.09 35.53 40.93
C PRO A 61 -9.58 35.85 41.14
N LEU A 62 -10.11 35.37 42.27
CA LEU A 62 -11.47 35.58 42.78
C LEU A 62 -11.84 37.07 42.85
N ALA A 63 -13.00 37.42 42.29
CA ALA A 63 -13.58 38.76 42.37
C ALA A 63 -14.25 39.03 43.73
N ALA A 64 -13.96 40.19 44.33
CA ALA A 64 -14.71 40.80 45.43
C ALA A 64 -15.61 41.95 44.88
N PRO A 65 -16.70 42.35 45.57
CA PRO A 65 -17.80 43.10 44.94
C PRO A 65 -17.56 44.63 44.83
N SER A 66 -18.01 45.17 43.69
CA SER A 66 -18.49 46.52 43.29
C SER A 66 -18.01 47.81 44.00
N PRO A 67 -17.82 48.90 43.23
CA PRO A 67 -18.93 49.85 43.09
C PRO A 67 -19.20 50.32 41.64
N SER A 68 -20.44 50.76 41.43
CA SER A 68 -21.07 51.19 40.18
C SER A 68 -20.31 52.27 39.41
N VAL A 69 -20.17 52.08 38.09
CA VAL A 69 -19.80 53.13 37.14
C VAL A 69 -20.79 53.15 35.98
N THR A 70 -21.29 54.34 35.70
CA THR A 70 -22.19 54.77 34.63
C THR A 70 -21.94 54.07 33.29
N VAL A 71 -22.97 53.38 32.77
CA VAL A 71 -22.92 52.77 31.43
C VAL A 71 -23.18 53.83 30.37
N ILE A 72 -22.13 54.18 29.63
CA ILE A 72 -22.22 54.86 28.35
C ILE A 72 -22.72 53.83 27.35
N ALA A 73 -23.80 54.13 26.62
CA ALA A 73 -24.37 53.22 25.62
C ALA A 73 -23.35 52.93 24.50
N PRO A 74 -23.02 51.65 24.22
CA PRO A 74 -22.13 51.33 23.12
C PRO A 74 -22.90 51.37 21.79
N THR A 75 -22.32 52.08 20.83
CA THR A 75 -22.63 52.06 19.40
C THR A 75 -22.68 50.61 18.90
N PRO A 76 -23.67 50.22 18.06
CA PRO A 76 -23.72 48.85 17.53
C PRO A 76 -22.53 48.59 16.62
N VAL A 77 -21.57 47.79 17.10
CA VAL A 77 -20.51 47.19 16.30
C VAL A 77 -21.17 46.18 15.36
N ALA A 78 -20.93 46.32 14.06
CA ALA A 78 -21.37 45.35 13.07
C ALA A 78 -20.86 43.97 13.48
N SER A 79 -21.80 43.06 13.74
CA SER A 79 -21.50 41.67 14.07
C SER A 79 -20.71 41.06 12.90
N PRO A 80 -19.58 40.36 13.13
CA PRO A 80 -18.95 39.59 12.08
C PRO A 80 -19.99 38.60 11.58
N ALA A 81 -20.29 38.64 10.27
CA ALA A 81 -21.16 37.66 9.65
C ALA A 81 -20.69 36.27 10.09
N ALA A 82 -21.55 35.57 10.83
CA ALA A 82 -21.30 34.19 11.20
C ALA A 82 -21.05 33.44 9.89
N THR A 83 -19.82 32.96 9.71
CA THR A 83 -19.52 31.95 8.70
C THR A 83 -20.53 30.84 8.96
N ALA A 84 -21.52 30.72 8.07
CA ALA A 84 -22.56 29.71 8.21
C ALA A 84 -21.85 28.37 8.35
N LEU A 85 -22.02 27.71 9.50
CA LEU A 85 -21.50 26.36 9.68
C LEU A 85 -22.03 25.52 8.52
N PRO A 86 -21.18 24.73 7.84
CA PRO A 86 -21.63 23.86 6.76
C PRO A 86 -22.82 23.03 7.25
N ASN A 87 -23.92 23.03 6.50
CA ASN A 87 -25.08 22.21 6.83
C ASN A 87 -24.64 20.76 7.06
N ASP A 88 -25.03 20.14 8.17
CA ASP A 88 -24.64 18.76 8.52
C ASP A 88 -24.90 17.74 7.40
N SER A 89 -25.90 17.99 6.55
CA SER A 89 -26.20 17.17 5.37
C SER A 89 -25.13 17.24 4.29
N VAL A 90 -24.49 18.40 4.10
CA VAL A 90 -23.42 18.60 3.12
C VAL A 90 -22.15 17.90 3.61
N LEU A 91 -21.81 18.07 4.89
CA LEU A 91 -20.68 17.35 5.50
C LEU A 91 -20.83 15.84 5.41
N ARG A 92 -22.04 15.30 5.66
CA ARG A 92 -22.30 13.87 5.49
C ARG A 92 -22.14 13.39 4.05
N LEU A 93 -22.54 14.21 3.07
CA LEU A 93 -22.38 13.87 1.66
C LEU A 93 -20.91 13.87 1.25
N GLU A 94 -20.13 14.85 1.71
CA GLU A 94 -18.68 14.91 1.48
C GLU A 94 -17.95 13.71 2.09
N ILE A 95 -18.34 13.29 3.30
CA ILE A 95 -17.78 12.09 3.95
C ILE A 95 -18.10 10.83 3.12
N LEU A 96 -19.36 10.69 2.67
CA LEU A 96 -19.76 9.53 1.85
C LEU A 96 -19.02 9.48 0.52
N ASP A 97 -18.78 10.64 -0.10
CA ASP A 97 -18.00 10.73 -1.34
C ASP A 97 -16.53 10.36 -1.09
N LEU A 98 -15.95 10.86 -0.01
CA LEU A 98 -14.57 10.54 0.37
C LEU A 98 -14.39 9.03 0.68
N GLU A 99 -15.36 8.42 1.36
CA GLU A 99 -15.39 6.96 1.59
C GLU A 99 -15.56 6.17 0.28
N ALA A 100 -16.28 6.71 -0.71
CA ALA A 100 -16.39 6.09 -2.02
C ALA A 100 -15.04 6.14 -2.77
N GLN A 101 -14.36 7.29 -2.75
CA GLN A 101 -13.04 7.45 -3.36
C GLN A 101 -11.98 6.55 -2.67
N ASP A 102 -11.97 6.47 -1.34
CA ASP A 102 -11.03 5.59 -0.62
C ASP A 102 -11.22 4.12 -1.03
N ARG A 103 -12.48 3.67 -1.08
CA ARG A 103 -12.80 2.30 -1.54
C ARG A 103 -12.34 2.03 -2.97
N GLN A 104 -12.50 3.00 -3.88
CA GLN A 104 -12.05 2.90 -5.25
C GLN A 104 -10.51 2.81 -5.35
N ILE A 105 -9.78 3.56 -4.52
CA ILE A 105 -8.31 3.45 -4.45
C ILE A 105 -7.91 2.05 -3.95
N TRP A 106 -8.57 1.54 -2.92
CA TRP A 106 -8.30 0.19 -2.41
C TRP A 106 -8.62 -0.89 -3.45
N SER A 107 -9.74 -0.80 -4.17
CA SER A 107 -10.08 -1.75 -5.22
C SER A 107 -9.01 -1.77 -6.31
N ALA A 108 -8.59 -0.59 -6.80
CA ALA A 108 -7.53 -0.45 -7.80
C ALA A 108 -6.19 -1.02 -7.31
N LEU A 109 -5.81 -0.75 -6.06
CA LEU A 109 -4.58 -1.29 -5.46
C LEU A 109 -4.59 -2.82 -5.44
N TYR A 110 -5.69 -3.43 -5.03
CA TYR A 110 -5.81 -4.88 -4.97
C TYR A 110 -5.86 -5.52 -6.37
N LEU A 111 -6.48 -4.86 -7.35
CA LEU A 111 -6.42 -5.28 -8.76
C LEU A 111 -4.99 -5.25 -9.30
N LEU A 112 -4.26 -4.16 -9.06
CA LEU A 112 -2.86 -4.05 -9.47
C LEU A 112 -1.98 -5.11 -8.80
N ARG A 113 -2.23 -5.39 -7.51
CA ARG A 113 -1.57 -6.47 -6.78
C ARG A 113 -1.85 -7.84 -7.39
N ALA A 114 -3.10 -8.12 -7.76
CA ALA A 114 -3.47 -9.35 -8.46
C ALA A 114 -2.74 -9.46 -9.81
N ALA A 115 -2.66 -8.37 -10.57
CA ALA A 115 -1.94 -8.34 -11.85
C ALA A 115 -0.44 -8.64 -11.69
N SER A 116 0.20 -8.10 -10.64
CA SER A 116 1.59 -8.42 -10.31
C SER A 116 1.78 -9.89 -9.96
N GLN A 117 0.90 -10.45 -9.13
CA GLN A 117 0.97 -11.86 -8.74
C GLN A 117 0.72 -12.81 -9.93
N ILE A 118 -0.15 -12.42 -10.88
CA ILE A 118 -0.31 -13.16 -12.13
C ILE A 118 1.01 -13.15 -12.93
N ASP A 119 1.77 -12.06 -12.93
CA ASP A 119 3.08 -11.99 -13.59
C ASP A 119 4.11 -12.91 -12.92
N ASP A 120 4.16 -12.88 -11.58
CA ASP A 120 5.00 -13.77 -10.78
C ASP A 120 4.68 -15.25 -11.07
N ALA A 121 3.39 -15.60 -11.21
CA ALA A 121 2.97 -16.95 -11.57
C ALA A 121 3.42 -17.36 -12.99
N VAL A 122 3.40 -16.42 -13.94
CA VAL A 122 3.93 -16.66 -15.30
C VAL A 122 5.45 -16.89 -15.26
N ILE A 123 6.19 -16.13 -14.45
CA ILE A 123 7.63 -16.31 -14.26
C ILE A 123 7.92 -17.70 -13.66
N ALA A 124 7.14 -18.11 -12.66
CA ALA A 124 7.26 -19.46 -12.06
C ALA A 124 6.99 -20.56 -13.09
N LEU A 125 5.96 -20.41 -13.93
CA LEU A 125 5.65 -21.36 -15.01
C LEU A 125 6.76 -21.45 -16.04
N GLN A 126 7.39 -20.33 -16.41
CA GLN A 126 8.54 -20.31 -17.30
C GLN A 126 9.77 -21.01 -16.68
N GLY A 127 9.89 -20.97 -15.35
CA GLY A 127 10.86 -21.74 -14.57
C GLY A 127 10.49 -23.21 -14.36
N ASN A 128 9.36 -23.68 -14.91
CA ASN A 128 8.79 -25.00 -14.67
C ASN A 128 8.50 -25.31 -13.19
N ASP A 129 8.25 -24.27 -12.38
CA ASP A 129 7.87 -24.38 -10.98
C ASP A 129 6.36 -24.27 -10.83
N LEU A 130 5.68 -25.41 -11.03
CA LEU A 130 4.21 -25.47 -10.95
C LEU A 130 3.68 -25.25 -9.52
N ALA A 131 4.47 -25.62 -8.50
CA ALA A 131 4.06 -25.45 -7.11
C ALA A 131 4.08 -23.97 -6.71
N GLU A 132 5.10 -23.23 -7.14
CA GLU A 132 5.17 -21.80 -6.90
C GLU A 132 4.15 -21.03 -7.76
N ALA A 133 3.90 -21.47 -8.99
CA ALA A 133 2.82 -20.93 -9.81
C ALA A 133 1.46 -21.08 -9.11
N ASP A 134 1.12 -22.27 -8.61
CA ASP A 134 -0.15 -22.52 -7.92
C ASP A 134 -0.34 -21.62 -6.67
N ARG A 135 0.70 -21.52 -5.84
CA ARG A 135 0.71 -20.64 -4.66
C ARG A 135 0.49 -19.19 -5.04
N THR A 136 1.13 -18.74 -6.10
CA THR A 136 1.04 -17.36 -6.56
C THR A 136 -0.32 -17.07 -7.20
N LEU A 137 -0.93 -18.03 -7.90
CA LEU A 137 -2.30 -17.91 -8.38
C LEU A 137 -3.32 -17.86 -7.23
N LEU A 138 -3.07 -18.59 -6.14
CA LEU A 138 -3.88 -18.50 -4.92
C LEU A 138 -3.79 -17.11 -4.27
N THR A 139 -2.60 -16.48 -4.23
CA THR A 139 -2.47 -15.12 -3.72
C THR A 139 -3.14 -14.11 -4.64
N ALA A 140 -3.00 -14.25 -5.97
CA ALA A 140 -3.72 -13.46 -6.95
C ALA A 140 -5.24 -13.53 -6.76
N TYR A 141 -5.77 -14.73 -6.51
CA TYR A 141 -7.19 -14.93 -6.25
C TYR A 141 -7.67 -14.17 -5.01
N ARG A 142 -6.91 -14.23 -3.91
CA ARG A 142 -7.24 -13.48 -2.68
C ARG A 142 -7.17 -11.97 -2.89
N SER A 143 -6.22 -11.48 -3.68
CA SER A 143 -6.16 -10.06 -4.04
C SER A 143 -7.39 -9.66 -4.85
N LEU A 144 -7.87 -10.50 -5.78
CA LEU A 144 -9.14 -10.25 -6.49
C LEU A 144 -10.36 -10.27 -5.57
N GLU A 145 -10.39 -11.12 -4.53
CA GLU A 145 -11.44 -11.09 -3.51
C GLU A 145 -11.43 -9.79 -2.71
N GLN A 146 -10.25 -9.32 -2.33
CA GLN A 146 -10.10 -8.02 -1.67
C GLN A 146 -10.57 -6.90 -2.60
N ALA A 147 -10.16 -6.90 -3.86
CA ALA A 147 -10.64 -5.93 -4.84
C ALA A 147 -12.18 -5.93 -4.95
N TYR A 148 -12.81 -7.10 -5.00
CA TYR A 148 -14.27 -7.23 -5.04
C TYR A 148 -14.97 -6.65 -3.80
N ALA A 149 -14.37 -6.80 -2.62
CA ALA A 149 -14.93 -6.28 -1.37
C ALA A 149 -14.96 -4.75 -1.33
N TYR A 150 -13.96 -4.11 -1.94
CA TYR A 150 -13.85 -2.65 -1.99
C TYR A 150 -14.45 -2.03 -3.26
N SER A 151 -14.72 -2.81 -4.31
CA SER A 151 -15.17 -2.26 -5.59
C SER A 151 -16.62 -1.77 -5.59
N ALA A 152 -16.89 -0.84 -6.50
CA ALA A 152 -18.23 -0.39 -6.80
C ALA A 152 -19.05 -1.49 -7.49
N GLU A 153 -20.37 -1.42 -7.41
CA GLU A 153 -21.28 -2.45 -7.95
C GLU A 153 -21.06 -2.70 -9.45
N ARG A 154 -20.69 -1.66 -10.20
CA ARG A 154 -20.39 -1.75 -11.64
C ARG A 154 -19.16 -2.62 -11.95
N GLU A 155 -18.16 -2.61 -11.09
CA GLU A 155 -16.88 -3.30 -11.27
C GLU A 155 -16.91 -4.75 -10.76
N LYS A 156 -17.87 -5.09 -9.91
CA LYS A 156 -18.00 -6.44 -9.34
C LYS A 156 -18.18 -7.53 -10.39
N GLY A 157 -18.95 -7.27 -11.44
CA GLY A 157 -19.19 -8.24 -12.53
C GLY A 157 -17.89 -8.66 -13.25
N PRO A 158 -17.10 -7.71 -13.75
CA PRO A 158 -15.77 -7.98 -14.31
C PRO A 158 -14.83 -8.71 -13.33
N ILE A 159 -14.74 -8.26 -12.07
CA ILE A 159 -13.85 -8.85 -11.07
C ILE A 159 -14.24 -10.32 -10.77
N ASP A 160 -15.54 -10.62 -10.70
CA ASP A 160 -15.99 -11.99 -10.48
C ASP A 160 -15.66 -12.91 -11.67
N THR A 161 -15.75 -12.37 -12.89
CA THR A 161 -15.29 -13.08 -14.09
C THR A 161 -13.80 -13.39 -14.03
N PHE A 162 -12.97 -12.45 -13.56
CA PHE A 162 -11.53 -12.68 -13.38
C PHE A 162 -11.24 -13.77 -12.35
N ARG A 163 -11.97 -13.77 -11.22
CA ARG A 163 -11.85 -14.82 -10.19
C ARG A 163 -12.19 -16.20 -10.74
N LEU A 164 -13.27 -16.30 -11.51
CA LEU A 164 -13.67 -17.55 -12.15
C LEU A 164 -12.61 -18.03 -13.15
N GLN A 165 -12.13 -17.14 -14.03
CA GLN A 165 -11.09 -17.47 -15.00
C GLN A 165 -9.79 -17.93 -14.32
N LEU A 166 -9.40 -17.25 -13.23
CA LEU A 166 -8.22 -17.61 -12.46
C LEU A 166 -8.36 -18.97 -11.78
N SER A 167 -9.54 -19.29 -11.24
CA SER A 167 -9.82 -20.62 -10.68
C SER A 167 -9.71 -21.70 -11.74
N GLN A 168 -10.34 -21.51 -12.91
CA GLN A 168 -10.26 -22.46 -14.03
C GLN A 168 -8.81 -22.67 -14.50
N ILE A 169 -8.03 -21.59 -14.58
CA ILE A 169 -6.62 -21.67 -14.95
C ILE A 169 -5.83 -22.49 -13.92
N ARG A 170 -6.07 -22.28 -12.63
CA ARG A 170 -5.42 -23.03 -11.55
C ARG A 170 -5.80 -24.51 -11.58
N ASP A 171 -7.06 -24.83 -11.84
CA ASP A 171 -7.53 -26.22 -11.97
C ASP A 171 -6.90 -26.91 -13.19
N ASP A 172 -6.72 -26.18 -14.30
CA ASP A 172 -6.05 -26.66 -15.51
C ASP A 172 -4.52 -26.81 -15.37
N LEU A 173 -3.92 -26.17 -14.35
CA LEU A 173 -2.46 -26.09 -14.14
C LEU A 173 -1.77 -27.45 -14.10
N HIS A 174 -2.41 -28.41 -13.43
CA HIS A 174 -1.89 -29.76 -13.27
C HIS A 174 -2.23 -30.67 -14.45
N VAL A 175 -3.08 -30.22 -15.38
CA VAL A 175 -3.58 -31.04 -16.49
C VAL A 175 -2.90 -30.66 -17.81
N ARG A 176 -2.78 -29.37 -18.12
CA ARG A 176 -2.20 -28.85 -19.40
C ARG A 176 -1.48 -27.51 -19.19
N PRO A 177 -0.25 -27.52 -18.64
CA PRO A 177 0.47 -26.29 -18.29
C PRO A 177 0.88 -25.44 -19.51
N GLU A 178 1.01 -26.02 -20.70
CA GLU A 178 1.67 -25.40 -21.86
C GLU A 178 0.89 -24.20 -22.45
N ARG A 179 -0.41 -24.09 -22.15
CA ARG A 179 -1.28 -23.02 -22.67
C ARG A 179 -1.62 -21.96 -21.62
N ILE A 180 -1.16 -22.13 -20.39
CA ILE A 180 -1.58 -21.31 -19.26
C ILE A 180 -0.92 -19.94 -19.27
N ASP A 181 0.36 -19.85 -19.63
CA ASP A 181 1.07 -18.58 -19.67
C ASP A 181 0.39 -17.52 -20.54
N ARG A 182 -0.18 -17.96 -21.67
CA ARG A 182 -0.89 -17.06 -22.59
C ARG A 182 -2.20 -16.57 -21.97
N ARG A 183 -2.95 -17.49 -21.34
CA ARG A 183 -4.21 -17.16 -20.64
C ARG A 183 -3.97 -16.23 -19.46
N LEU A 184 -2.92 -16.47 -18.67
CA LEU A 184 -2.54 -15.60 -17.56
C LEU A 184 -2.14 -14.20 -18.01
N ARG A 185 -1.32 -14.09 -19.07
CA ARG A 185 -0.98 -12.78 -19.64
C ARG A 185 -2.20 -12.02 -20.16
N GLN A 186 -3.14 -12.72 -20.79
CA GLN A 186 -4.39 -12.13 -21.24
C GLN A 186 -5.25 -11.67 -20.04
N LEU A 187 -5.39 -12.50 -19.02
CA LEU A 187 -6.11 -12.15 -17.79
C LEU A 187 -5.48 -10.92 -17.11
N ARG A 188 -4.14 -10.85 -17.04
CA ARG A 188 -3.42 -9.68 -16.52
C ARG A 188 -3.79 -8.41 -17.29
N GLN A 189 -3.84 -8.47 -18.61
CA GLN A 189 -4.20 -7.32 -19.45
C GLN A 189 -5.65 -6.86 -19.18
N LEU A 190 -6.59 -7.80 -19.02
CA LEU A 190 -7.97 -7.47 -18.68
C LEU A 190 -8.12 -6.87 -17.27
N VAL A 191 -7.35 -7.37 -16.31
CA VAL A 191 -7.31 -6.79 -14.95
C VAL A 191 -6.79 -5.36 -14.99
N LEU A 192 -5.70 -5.12 -15.72
CA LEU A 192 -5.11 -3.78 -15.85
C LEU A 192 -6.03 -2.81 -16.60
N SER A 193 -6.73 -3.27 -17.65
CA SER A 193 -7.69 -2.40 -18.35
C SER A 193 -8.86 -1.99 -17.45
N LEU A 194 -9.31 -2.87 -16.55
CA LEU A 194 -10.35 -2.51 -15.58
C LEU A 194 -9.88 -1.42 -14.61
N VAL A 195 -8.60 -1.44 -14.22
CA VAL A 195 -8.02 -0.39 -13.36
C VAL A 195 -7.99 0.95 -14.10
N GLU A 196 -7.65 0.97 -15.39
CA GLU A 196 -7.65 2.19 -16.21
C GLU A 196 -9.06 2.75 -16.46
N GLU A 197 -10.07 1.89 -16.58
CA GLU A 197 -11.47 2.30 -16.73
C GLU A 197 -12.10 2.79 -15.42
N GLY A 198 -11.59 2.30 -14.29
CA GLY A 198 -12.03 2.63 -12.94
C GLY A 198 -11.28 3.79 -12.29
N SER A 199 -10.41 4.51 -13.01
CA SER A 199 -9.67 5.68 -12.52
C SER A 199 -10.11 6.96 -13.21
#